data_AF-A0A6N4DE25-F1
#
_entry.id   AF-A0A6N4DE25-F1
#
_cell.length_a   1.000
_cell.length_b   1.000
_cell.length_c   1.000
_cell.angle_alpha   90.00
_cell.angle_beta   90.00
_cell.angle_gamma   90.00
#
_symmetry.space_group_name_H-M   'P 1'
#
loop_
_entity.id
_entity.type
_entity.pdbx_description
1 polymer ?
#
loop_
_entity_poly.entity_id
_entity_poly.type
_entity_poly.pdbx_seq_one_letter_code
_entity_poly.pdbx_strand_id
1 'polypeptide(L)' 'MRPKATDYAHVIAIDGDGQVLENLQDPATDYPQTTGAIEVGDYLYLTSLTAPALARWRIVGALEPASN' A
#
# COMPACT_ATOMS: atom_id res chain seq x y z
N MET A 1 -5.90 4.17 -30.38
CA MET A 1 -6.43 4.63 -29.07
C MET A 1 -5.27 4.76 -28.10
N ARG A 2 -5.22 5.82 -27.28
CA ARG A 2 -4.22 6.00 -26.20
C ARG A 2 -4.96 6.04 -24.86
N PRO A 3 -4.77 5.05 -23.97
CA PRO A 3 -5.39 5.08 -22.65
C PRO A 3 -5.01 6.35 -21.89
N LYS A 4 -5.96 6.94 -21.18
CA LYS A 4 -5.72 8.10 -20.32
C LYS A 4 -5.11 7.60 -19.00
N ALA A 5 -4.04 8.25 -18.54
CA ALA A 5 -3.51 7.99 -17.21
C ALA A 5 -4.61 8.27 -16.17
N THR A 6 -4.78 7.32 -15.26
CA THR A 6 -5.70 7.42 -14.12
C THR A 6 -4.87 7.27 -12.86
N ASP A 7 -5.18 8.07 -11.86
CA ASP A 7 -4.43 8.05 -10.61
C ASP A 7 -4.86 6.81 -9.82
N TYR A 8 -3.90 5.95 -9.50
CA TYR A 8 -4.09 4.75 -8.70
C TYR A 8 -2.95 4.62 -7.71
N ALA A 9 -3.28 4.46 -6.43
CA ALA A 9 -2.31 3.99 -5.47
C ALA A 9 -2.04 2.50 -5.74
N HIS A 10 -0.76 2.13 -5.67
CA HIS A 10 -0.33 0.74 -5.77
C HIS A 10 0.75 0.51 -4.72
N VAL A 11 0.50 -0.42 -3.81
CA VAL A 11 1.42 -0.81 -2.74
C VAL A 11 1.70 -2.30 -2.90
N ILE A 12 2.98 -2.68 -2.89
CA ILE A 12 3.42 -4.06 -3.00
C ILE A 12 4.31 -4.35 -1.79
N ALA A 13 4.01 -5.41 -1.06
CA ALA A 13 4.90 -5.96 -0.03
C ALA A 13 5.77 -7.05 -0.66
N ILE A 14 7.07 -7.00 -0.41
CA ILE A 14 8.06 -7.94 -0.96
C ILE A 14 8.99 -8.38 0.19
N ASP A 15 9.33 -9.66 0.24
CA ASP A 15 10.33 -10.18 1.20
C ASP A 15 11.79 -9.95 0.74
N GLY A 16 12.74 -10.40 1.55
CA GLY A 16 14.17 -10.25 1.26
C GLY A 16 14.66 -11.07 0.06
N ASP A 17 13.92 -12.10 -0.35
CA ASP A 17 14.22 -12.96 -1.50
C ASP A 17 13.54 -12.46 -2.79
N GLY A 18 12.77 -11.37 -2.70
CA GLY A 18 12.05 -10.79 -3.83
C GLY A 18 10.69 -11.41 -4.10
N GLN A 19 10.13 -12.23 -3.20
CA GLN A 19 8.77 -12.75 -3.33
C GLN A 19 7.75 -11.68 -2.99
N VAL A 20 6.71 -11.57 -3.82
CA VAL A 20 5.58 -10.68 -3.56
C VAL A 20 4.68 -11.32 -2.51
N LEU A 21 4.53 -10.66 -1.37
CA LEU A 21 3.66 -11.08 -0.28
C LEU A 21 2.23 -10.55 -0.46
N GLU A 22 2.11 -9.29 -0.88
CA GLU A 22 0.83 -8.61 -1.08
C GLU A 22 0.87 -7.64 -2.26
N ASN A 23 -0.30 -7.42 -2.87
CA ASN A 23 -0.50 -6.46 -3.96
C ASN A 23 -1.83 -5.72 -3.76
N LEU A 24 -1.73 -4.47 -3.32
CA LEU A 24 -2.87 -3.62 -3.00
C LEU A 24 -3.00 -2.50 -4.02
N GLN A 25 -4.20 -2.35 -4.57
CA GLN A 25 -4.54 -1.30 -5.51
C GLN A 25 -5.77 -0.55 -5.03
N ASP A 26 -5.76 0.77 -5.19
CA ASP A 26 -6.89 1.64 -4.92
C ASP A 26 -7.51 2.14 -6.24
N PRO A 27 -8.47 1.39 -6.82
CA PRO A 27 -9.16 1.79 -8.04
C PRO A 27 -10.19 2.92 -7.81
N ALA A 28 -10.53 3.22 -6.55
CA ALA A 28 -11.43 4.32 -6.20
C ALA A 28 -10.69 5.67 -6.16
N THR A 29 -9.36 5.66 -6.17
CA THR A 29 -8.52 6.86 -6.17
C THR A 29 -8.71 7.68 -4.89
N ASP A 30 -9.01 7.02 -3.78
CA ASP A 30 -9.16 7.65 -2.47
C ASP A 30 -7.82 8.19 -1.93
N TYR A 31 -6.71 7.57 -2.33
CA TYR A 31 -5.36 7.96 -1.89
C TYR A 31 -4.28 7.83 -3.00
N PRO A 32 -4.32 8.67 -4.04
CA PRO A 32 -3.62 8.44 -5.32
C PRO A 32 -2.08 8.51 -5.28
N GLN A 33 -1.49 9.26 -4.36
CA GLN A 33 -0.03 9.52 -4.34
C GLN A 33 0.60 9.04 -3.04
N THR A 34 0.76 7.72 -2.91
CA THR A 34 1.46 7.10 -1.79
C THR A 34 2.97 7.29 -1.91
N THR A 35 3.61 7.79 -0.85
CA THR A 35 5.07 7.98 -0.76
C THR A 35 5.74 7.08 0.27
N GLY A 36 4.94 6.35 1.06
CA GLY A 36 5.45 5.41 2.05
C GLY A 36 4.33 4.54 2.63
N ALA A 37 4.74 3.43 3.24
CA ALA A 37 3.86 2.47 3.86
C ALA A 37 4.55 1.93 5.13
N ILE A 38 3.81 1.81 6.23
CA ILE A 38 4.32 1.23 7.49
C ILE A 38 3.24 0.42 8.18
N GLU A 39 3.62 -0.75 8.69
CA GLU A 39 2.74 -1.63 9.44
C GLU A 39 2.90 -1.39 10.94
N VAL A 40 1.77 -1.26 11.64
CA VAL A 40 1.71 -1.08 13.10
C VAL A 40 0.53 -1.86 13.66
N GLY A 41 0.80 -2.99 14.30
CA GLY A 41 -0.23 -3.93 14.73
C GLY A 41 -1.05 -4.42 13.54
N ASP A 42 -2.37 -4.38 13.65
CA ASP A 42 -3.29 -4.86 12.59
C ASP A 42 -3.58 -3.80 11.50
N TYR A 43 -2.72 -2.79 11.36
CA TYR A 43 -2.95 -1.67 10.45
C TYR A 43 -1.75 -1.36 9.57
N LEU A 44 -2.04 -1.08 8.31
CA LEU A 44 -1.16 -0.47 7.34
C LEU A 44 -1.45 1.03 7.29
N TYR A 45 -0.43 1.85 7.53
CA TYR A 45 -0.49 3.30 7.36
C TYR A 45 0.20 3.69 6.07
N LEU A 46 -0.48 4.47 5.23
CA LEU A 46 0.08 5.01 4.00
C LEU A 46 0.31 6.51 4.14
N THR A 47 1.51 6.96 3.75
CA THR A 47 1.89 8.38 3.79
C THR A 47 1.86 8.97 2.38
N SER A 48 1.70 10.29 2.31
CA SER A 48 1.74 11.06 1.08
C SER A 48 2.41 12.40 1.36
N LEU A 49 3.13 12.94 0.38
CA LEU A 49 3.65 14.31 0.45
C LEU A 49 2.60 15.37 0.10
N THR A 50 1.47 14.96 -0.51
CA THR A 50 0.46 15.89 -1.04
C THR A 50 -0.92 15.70 -0.41
N ALA A 51 -1.21 14.53 0.17
CA ALA A 51 -2.49 14.29 0.82
C ALA A 51 -2.61 15.07 2.16
N PRO A 52 -3.81 15.56 2.51
CA PRO A 52 -4.03 16.33 3.74
C PRO A 52 -4.10 15.46 5.01
N ALA A 53 -4.10 14.14 4.88
CA ALA A 53 -4.23 13.19 5.97
C ALA A 53 -3.48 11.89 5.67
N LEU A 54 -3.25 11.08 6.70
CA LEU A 54 -2.74 9.71 6.56
C LEU A 54 -3.88 8.76 6.22
N ALA A 55 -3.64 7.84 5.28
CA ALA A 55 -4.54 6.70 5.08
C ALA A 55 -4.21 5.58 6.06
N ARG A 56 -5.25 4.87 6.51
CA ARG A 56 -5.13 3.72 7.42
C ARG A 56 -6.01 2.58 6.90
N TRP A 57 -5.39 1.45 6.63
CA TRP A 57 -6.05 0.23 6.19
C TRP A 57 -5.88 -0.87 7.22
N ARG A 58 -6.91 -1.68 7.44
CA ARG A 58 -6.85 -2.80 8.38
C ARG A 58 -6.38 -4.05 7.65
N ILE A 59 -5.30 -4.65 8.14
CA ILE A 59 -4.77 -5.91 7.63
C ILE A 59 -5.67 -7.02 8.17
N VAL A 60 -6.17 -7.88 7.28
CA VAL A 60 -7.02 -9.02 7.66
C VAL A 60 -6.27 -10.30 7.31
N GLY A 61 -5.77 -10.98 8.35
CA GLY A 61 -4.82 -12.10 8.21
C GLY A 61 -3.40 -11.56 8.40
N ALA A 62 -2.68 -12.07 9.40
CA ALA A 62 -1.32 -11.62 9.67
C ALA A 62 -0.44 -11.92 8.45
N LEU A 63 0.30 -10.91 7.97
CA LEU A 63 1.55 -11.19 7.30
C LEU A 63 2.42 -11.83 8.37
N GLU A 64 2.62 -13.15 8.28
CA GLU A 64 3.49 -13.88 9.19
C GLU A 64 4.79 -13.07 9.31
N PRO A 65 5.23 -12.70 10.53
CA PRO A 65 6.43 -11.92 10.70
C PRO A 65 7.57 -12.69 10.03
N ALA A 66 8.29 -12.03 9.12
CA ALA A 66 9.46 -12.60 8.48
C ALA A 66 10.34 -13.22 9.57
N SER A 67 10.45 -14.54 9.54
CA SER A 67 11.20 -15.32 10.51
C SER A 67 12.63 -14.79 10.57
N ASN A 68 13.04 -14.40 11.78
CA ASN A 68 14.32 -13.79 12.14
C ASN A 68 15.55 -14.48 11.55
#